data_AF-A0A6P7YM02-F1
#
_entry.id   AF-A0A6P7YM02-F1
#
_cell.length_a   1.000
_cell.length_b   1.000
_cell.length_c   1.000
_cell.angle_alpha   90.00
_cell.angle_beta   90.00
_cell.angle_gamma   90.00
#
_symmetry.space_group_name_H-M   'P 1'
#
loop_
_entity.id
_entity.type
_entity.pdbx_description
1 polymer ?
#
loop_
_entity_poly.entity_id
_entity_poly.type
_entity_poly.pdbx_seq_one_letter_code
_entity_poly.pdbx_strand_id
1 'polypeptide(L)'
;MGGVWKRFPGLEHNISGEESNHFTNELGDVITVKVCPTEEETAALLNQVLNGKMVAAEVLARVVHQDIPITDPVLDAVKLEVPQSTLGIWVDPIDATYQYIKGCGDSAPIHGIYSHGLQCVTILIGVYDLSTGVPVMGVINQPFALQDPKSSRWEGQYYWGISYMGTKIFSTQLTTSDDHDEDDSICHIHRHPDSGEIEYECHHFSVVTSTRETERIKTILSDMCGERLHFAAGAGYKSLCVVLGLVDIYSISGDYTFRWDSCAAHAILLSLGGGIVNWEECLKHMKNGETMLDLPHLVYNVDEAGADGLYKWSNKGGLIAFKSKEHLENFLSLLIEKLGL
;
A
#
# COMPACT_ATOMS: atom_id res chain seq x y z
N MET A 1 5.57 -19.90 -19.02
CA MET A 1 4.64 -20.04 -17.87
C MET A 1 3.65 -18.87 -17.88
N GLY A 2 2.59 -18.78 -17.05
CA GLY A 2 1.75 -17.57 -17.09
C GLY A 2 0.53 -17.54 -16.18
N GLY A 3 0.44 -16.52 -15.34
CA GLY A 3 -0.75 -16.16 -14.55
C GLY A 3 -1.02 -17.05 -13.33
N VAL A 4 -1.46 -16.42 -12.22
CA VAL A 4 -1.88 -17.12 -10.99
C VAL A 4 -2.94 -18.20 -11.28
N TRP A 5 -3.84 -17.93 -12.23
CA TRP A 5 -4.93 -18.83 -12.62
C TRP A 5 -4.48 -20.16 -13.26
N LYS A 6 -3.29 -20.24 -13.88
CA LYS A 6 -2.78 -21.54 -14.37
C LYS A 6 -2.43 -22.49 -13.24
N ARG A 7 -2.03 -21.96 -12.08
CA ARG A 7 -1.73 -22.76 -10.88
C ARG A 7 -2.96 -22.98 -10.00
N PHE A 8 -3.93 -22.06 -10.07
CA PHE A 8 -5.16 -22.07 -9.29
C PHE A 8 -6.39 -21.86 -10.20
N PRO A 9 -6.86 -22.92 -10.89
CA PRO A 9 -8.00 -22.82 -11.79
C PRO A 9 -9.27 -22.36 -11.07
N GLY A 10 -10.01 -21.40 -11.64
CA GLY A 10 -11.22 -20.81 -11.08
C GLY A 10 -11.01 -19.46 -10.39
N LEU A 11 -9.75 -19.06 -10.14
CA LEU A 11 -9.43 -17.77 -9.52
C LEU A 11 -9.48 -16.61 -10.54
N GLU A 12 -9.42 -16.90 -11.83
CA GLU A 12 -9.39 -15.92 -12.93
C GLU A 12 -10.53 -14.89 -12.88
N HIS A 13 -11.70 -15.29 -12.38
CA HIS A 13 -12.88 -14.43 -12.31
C HIS A 13 -12.89 -13.53 -11.06
N ASN A 14 -11.99 -13.77 -10.12
CA ASN A 14 -11.91 -13.06 -8.86
C ASN A 14 -10.65 -12.17 -8.77
N ILE A 15 -9.94 -11.98 -9.89
CA ILE A 15 -8.81 -11.04 -9.97
C ILE A 15 -9.31 -9.73 -10.57
N SER A 16 -9.24 -8.69 -9.76
CA SER A 16 -9.56 -7.32 -10.12
C SER A 16 -8.31 -6.45 -9.95
N GLY A 17 -8.27 -5.28 -10.60
CA GLY A 17 -7.14 -4.37 -10.50
C GLY A 17 -7.44 -3.00 -11.10
N GLU A 18 -6.45 -2.11 -11.05
CA GLU A 18 -6.54 -0.76 -11.62
C GLU A 18 -6.76 -0.80 -13.14
N GLU A 19 -6.01 -1.67 -13.82
CA GLU A 19 -5.89 -1.65 -15.26
C GLU A 19 -6.85 -2.61 -15.98
N SER A 20 -7.29 -2.19 -17.16
CA SER A 20 -7.96 -3.08 -18.12
C SER A 20 -6.92 -3.81 -18.96
N ASN A 21 -7.23 -5.05 -19.35
CA ASN A 21 -6.42 -5.78 -20.33
C ASN A 21 -6.76 -5.43 -21.80
N HIS A 22 -7.54 -4.37 -22.05
CA HIS A 22 -7.92 -3.91 -23.38
C HIS A 22 -7.14 -2.65 -23.76
N PHE A 23 -6.49 -2.70 -24.93
CA PHE A 23 -5.69 -1.60 -25.46
C PHE A 23 -6.19 -1.21 -26.85
N THR A 24 -6.25 0.08 -27.14
CA THR A 24 -6.59 0.57 -28.48
C THR A 24 -5.32 0.96 -29.21
N ASN A 25 -5.06 0.36 -30.37
CA ASN A 25 -3.91 0.72 -31.20
C ASN A 25 -4.14 2.04 -31.97
N GLU A 26 -3.13 2.52 -32.71
CA GLU A 26 -3.24 3.76 -33.52
C GLU A 26 -4.31 3.67 -34.64
N LEU A 27 -4.72 2.46 -35.02
CA LEU A 27 -5.74 2.21 -36.04
C LEU A 27 -7.17 2.20 -35.48
N GLY A 28 -7.33 2.25 -34.15
CA GLY A 28 -8.61 2.18 -33.46
C GLY A 28 -9.09 0.77 -33.13
N ASP A 29 -8.28 -0.27 -33.40
CA ASP A 29 -8.61 -1.65 -33.05
C ASP A 29 -8.43 -1.86 -31.54
N VAL A 30 -9.42 -2.51 -30.91
CA VAL A 30 -9.34 -2.92 -29.51
C VAL A 30 -8.70 -4.30 -29.43
N ILE A 31 -7.55 -4.37 -28.78
CA ILE A 31 -6.74 -5.57 -28.60
C ILE A 31 -6.82 -6.00 -27.13
N THR A 32 -7.27 -7.22 -26.89
CA THR A 32 -7.21 -7.84 -25.56
C THR A 32 -5.83 -8.46 -25.36
N VAL A 33 -5.02 -7.86 -24.50
CA VAL A 33 -3.67 -8.33 -24.17
C VAL A 33 -3.74 -9.50 -23.20
N LYS A 34 -2.97 -10.55 -23.51
CA LYS A 34 -2.79 -11.74 -22.67
C LYS A 34 -1.40 -12.31 -22.88
N VAL A 35 -0.90 -13.05 -21.88
CA VAL A 35 0.32 -13.86 -22.05
C VAL A 35 -0.06 -15.14 -22.79
N CYS A 36 0.43 -15.30 -24.02
CA CYS A 36 0.17 -16.46 -24.86
C CYS A 36 0.98 -17.69 -24.39
N PRO A 37 0.67 -18.90 -24.88
CA PRO A 37 1.43 -20.11 -24.60
C PRO A 37 2.93 -20.02 -24.93
N THR A 38 3.33 -19.37 -26.02
CA THR A 38 4.76 -19.23 -26.42
C THR A 38 5.24 -17.78 -26.47
N GLU A 39 6.57 -17.58 -26.42
CA GLU A 39 7.21 -16.26 -26.55
C GLU A 39 6.85 -15.61 -27.88
N GLU A 40 6.87 -16.36 -28.97
CA GLU A 40 6.56 -15.89 -30.32
C GLU A 40 5.11 -15.42 -30.45
N GLU A 41 4.16 -16.16 -29.86
CA GLU A 41 2.75 -15.78 -29.87
C GLU A 41 2.49 -14.52 -29.04
N THR A 42 3.18 -14.36 -27.90
CA THR A 42 3.10 -13.13 -27.09
C THR A 42 3.72 -11.95 -27.84
N ALA A 43 4.88 -12.13 -28.48
CA ALA A 43 5.53 -11.10 -29.28
C ALA A 43 4.65 -10.65 -30.46
N ALA A 44 4.02 -11.60 -31.17
CA ALA A 44 3.10 -11.29 -32.27
C ALA A 44 1.88 -10.47 -31.81
N LEU A 45 1.34 -10.75 -30.61
CA LEU A 45 0.25 -9.98 -30.02
C LEU A 45 0.70 -8.57 -29.63
N LEU A 46 1.83 -8.45 -28.92
CA LEU A 46 2.38 -7.16 -28.50
C LEU A 46 2.78 -6.29 -29.68
N ASN A 47 3.23 -6.89 -30.80
CA ASN A 47 3.55 -6.15 -32.02
C ASN A 47 2.34 -5.41 -32.61
N GLN A 48 1.12 -5.94 -32.43
CA GLN A 48 -0.11 -5.26 -32.84
C GLN A 48 -0.42 -4.06 -31.95
N VAL A 49 -0.15 -4.16 -30.65
CA VAL A 49 -0.34 -3.07 -29.68
C VAL A 49 0.72 -1.97 -29.87
N LEU A 50 1.95 -2.36 -30.20
CA LEU A 50 3.10 -1.46 -30.35
C LEU A 50 3.30 -0.93 -31.77
N ASN A 51 2.27 -1.01 -32.62
CA ASN A 51 2.26 -0.47 -34.00
C ASN A 51 3.44 -0.95 -34.86
N GLY A 52 3.72 -2.26 -34.85
CA GLY A 52 4.76 -2.87 -35.68
C GLY A 52 6.18 -2.83 -35.11
N LYS A 53 6.36 -2.40 -33.85
CA LYS A 53 7.67 -2.38 -33.16
C LYS A 53 8.06 -3.78 -32.65
N MET A 54 8.38 -4.68 -33.57
CA MET A 54 8.65 -6.10 -33.26
C MET A 54 9.79 -6.28 -32.24
N VAL A 55 10.88 -5.51 -32.36
CA VAL A 55 12.03 -5.62 -31.43
C VAL A 55 11.60 -5.35 -29.98
N ALA A 56 10.74 -4.36 -29.75
CA ALA A 56 10.22 -4.08 -28.40
C ALA A 56 9.27 -5.18 -27.92
N ALA A 57 8.43 -5.71 -28.82
CA ALA A 57 7.52 -6.80 -28.54
C ALA A 57 8.25 -8.10 -28.15
N GLU A 58 9.33 -8.45 -28.86
CA GLU A 58 10.18 -9.61 -28.57
C GLU A 58 10.87 -9.48 -27.20
N VAL A 59 11.41 -8.29 -26.88
CA VAL A 59 12.05 -8.04 -25.57
C VAL A 59 11.05 -8.20 -24.43
N LEU A 60 9.85 -7.62 -24.56
CA LEU A 60 8.81 -7.73 -23.54
C LEU A 60 8.31 -9.17 -23.41
N ALA A 61 8.06 -9.86 -24.53
CA ALA A 61 7.62 -11.25 -24.53
C ALA A 61 8.62 -12.16 -23.82
N ARG A 62 9.92 -11.98 -24.09
CA ARG A 62 10.98 -12.73 -23.43
C ARG A 62 10.97 -12.56 -21.91
N VAL A 63 10.86 -11.33 -21.43
CA VAL A 63 10.83 -11.03 -19.97
C VAL A 63 9.60 -11.65 -19.32
N VAL A 64 8.43 -11.54 -19.95
CA VAL A 64 7.17 -12.10 -19.40
C VAL A 64 7.16 -13.63 -19.39
N HIS A 65 7.88 -14.28 -20.31
CA HIS A 65 8.02 -15.74 -20.36
C HIS A 65 9.19 -16.28 -19.54
N GLN A 66 10.03 -15.41 -18.96
CA GLN A 66 11.15 -15.82 -18.15
C GLN A 66 10.66 -16.40 -16.81
N ASP A 67 11.11 -17.61 -16.50
CA ASP A 67 10.82 -18.24 -15.22
C ASP A 67 11.80 -17.74 -14.15
N ILE A 68 11.25 -17.14 -13.10
CA ILE A 68 12.02 -16.59 -11.97
C ILE A 68 11.76 -17.49 -10.76
N PRO A 69 12.71 -18.35 -10.35
CA PRO A 69 12.57 -19.11 -9.13
C PRO A 69 12.70 -18.16 -7.94
N ILE A 70 11.66 -18.12 -7.10
CA ILE A 70 11.69 -17.43 -5.80
C ILE A 70 11.54 -18.52 -4.74
N THR A 71 12.45 -18.53 -3.77
CA THR A 71 12.41 -19.43 -2.61
C THR A 71 12.39 -18.59 -1.35
N ASP A 72 11.43 -18.84 -0.47
CA ASP A 72 11.31 -18.20 0.83
C ASP A 72 11.12 -19.31 1.88
N PRO A 73 12.14 -19.62 2.70
CA PRO A 73 12.08 -20.73 3.65
C PRO A 73 10.96 -20.61 4.69
N VAL A 74 10.55 -19.38 5.01
CA VAL A 74 9.47 -19.13 5.97
C VAL A 74 8.15 -19.49 5.31
N LEU A 75 7.94 -19.03 4.07
CA LEU A 75 6.76 -19.34 3.29
C LEU A 75 6.67 -20.85 2.98
N ASP A 76 7.78 -21.50 2.67
CA ASP A 76 7.87 -22.95 2.43
C ASP A 76 7.47 -23.78 3.67
N ALA A 77 7.64 -23.22 4.87
CA ALA A 77 7.25 -23.85 6.12
C ALA A 77 5.78 -23.63 6.51
N VAL A 78 5.08 -22.70 5.85
CA VAL A 78 3.68 -22.39 6.15
C VAL A 78 2.78 -23.56 5.79
N LYS A 79 2.01 -24.04 6.77
CA LYS A 79 0.95 -25.04 6.59
C LYS A 79 -0.40 -24.39 6.83
N LEU A 80 -0.89 -23.68 5.83
CA LEU A 80 -2.19 -23.01 5.86
C LEU A 80 -2.96 -23.32 4.59
N GLU A 81 -4.21 -23.76 4.74
CA GLU A 81 -5.13 -23.94 3.63
C GLU A 81 -6.26 -22.91 3.74
N VAL A 82 -6.41 -22.11 2.68
CA VAL A 82 -7.51 -21.14 2.56
C VAL A 82 -8.35 -21.55 1.35
N PRO A 83 -9.68 -21.72 1.48
CA PRO A 83 -10.53 -22.13 0.37
C PRO A 83 -10.47 -21.11 -0.78
N GLN A 84 -9.95 -21.53 -1.94
CA GLN A 84 -9.78 -20.64 -3.09
C GLN A 84 -11.08 -19.93 -3.52
N SER A 85 -12.23 -20.62 -3.40
CA SER A 85 -13.54 -20.09 -3.78
C SER A 85 -14.01 -18.91 -2.93
N THR A 86 -13.38 -18.65 -1.77
CA THR A 86 -13.72 -17.51 -0.92
C THR A 86 -12.82 -16.31 -1.15
N LEU A 87 -11.85 -16.41 -2.06
CA LEU A 87 -10.81 -15.39 -2.23
C LEU A 87 -11.07 -14.51 -3.45
N GLY A 88 -10.93 -13.20 -3.22
CA GLY A 88 -10.79 -12.16 -4.23
C GLY A 88 -9.38 -11.58 -4.21
N ILE A 89 -8.91 -11.07 -5.35
CA ILE A 89 -7.59 -10.46 -5.50
C ILE A 89 -7.75 -9.04 -6.05
N TRP A 90 -7.06 -8.10 -5.44
CA TRP A 90 -6.83 -6.75 -5.96
C TRP A 90 -5.36 -6.60 -6.37
N VAL A 91 -5.13 -6.11 -7.59
CA VAL A 91 -3.79 -5.91 -8.15
C VAL A 91 -3.60 -4.45 -8.55
N ASP A 92 -2.54 -3.83 -8.02
CA ASP A 92 -1.92 -2.67 -8.64
C ASP A 92 -0.60 -3.12 -9.30
N PRO A 93 -0.53 -3.14 -10.65
CA PRO A 93 0.64 -3.63 -11.34
C PRO A 93 1.86 -2.73 -11.16
N ILE A 94 1.68 -1.40 -11.04
CA ILE A 94 2.76 -0.40 -10.90
C ILE A 94 2.20 0.83 -10.15
N ASP A 95 2.16 0.77 -8.82
CA ASP A 95 1.82 1.94 -8.00
C ASP A 95 2.88 3.02 -8.20
N ALA A 96 2.44 4.28 -8.15
CA ALA A 96 3.25 5.46 -8.43
C ALA A 96 3.75 5.55 -9.88
N THR A 97 2.90 5.23 -10.88
CA THR A 97 3.20 5.36 -12.32
C THR A 97 3.92 6.66 -12.69
N TYR A 98 3.55 7.80 -12.10
CA TYR A 98 4.27 9.06 -12.33
C TYR A 98 5.76 9.01 -11.96
N GLN A 99 6.10 8.39 -10.82
CA GLN A 99 7.50 8.21 -10.39
C GLN A 99 8.23 7.22 -11.28
N TYR A 100 7.57 6.13 -11.67
CA TYR A 100 8.09 5.16 -12.62
C TYR A 100 8.49 5.81 -13.94
N ILE A 101 7.58 6.61 -14.52
CA ILE A 101 7.84 7.34 -15.78
C ILE A 101 8.91 8.42 -15.61
N LYS A 102 8.93 9.13 -14.47
CA LYS A 102 9.96 10.15 -14.20
C LYS A 102 11.37 9.55 -14.09
N GLY A 103 11.48 8.31 -13.61
CA GLY A 103 12.74 7.55 -13.65
C GLY A 103 13.88 8.12 -12.81
N CYS A 104 13.57 8.91 -11.77
CA CYS A 104 14.59 9.50 -10.89
C CYS A 104 15.15 8.41 -9.94
N GLY A 105 16.40 8.00 -10.18
CA GLY A 105 17.09 6.98 -9.39
C GLY A 105 18.01 7.53 -8.30
N ASP A 106 18.30 8.83 -8.35
CA ASP A 106 19.26 9.55 -7.51
C ASP A 106 18.62 10.28 -6.31
N SER A 107 17.33 10.01 -6.04
CA SER A 107 16.67 10.56 -4.85
C SER A 107 17.35 10.06 -3.58
N ALA A 108 17.45 10.93 -2.57
CA ALA A 108 18.01 10.58 -1.27
C ALA A 108 16.89 10.56 -0.21
N PRO A 109 16.85 9.54 0.67
CA PRO A 109 15.84 9.48 1.71
C PRO A 109 16.15 10.47 2.83
N ILE A 110 15.09 11.00 3.46
CA ILE A 110 15.17 11.75 4.73
C ILE A 110 14.60 10.83 5.80
N HIS A 111 15.39 10.53 6.83
CA HIS A 111 15.04 9.56 7.88
C HIS A 111 14.58 8.20 7.31
N GLY A 112 15.26 7.71 6.27
CA GLY A 112 14.92 6.44 5.60
C GLY A 112 13.73 6.50 4.64
N ILE A 113 13.07 7.66 4.50
CA ILE A 113 11.86 7.80 3.68
C ILE A 113 12.17 8.60 2.41
N TYR A 114 11.86 8.01 1.26
CA TYR A 114 11.97 8.66 -0.03
C TYR A 114 10.74 9.52 -0.31
N SER A 115 10.95 10.82 -0.57
CA SER A 115 9.83 11.71 -0.92
C SER A 115 9.35 11.51 -2.36
N HIS A 116 10.22 11.02 -3.23
CA HIS A 116 10.00 10.77 -4.66
C HIS A 116 11.08 9.82 -5.20
N GLY A 117 11.00 9.49 -6.49
CA GLY A 117 11.97 8.63 -7.16
C GLY A 117 11.44 7.21 -7.38
N LEU A 118 12.25 6.40 -8.06
CA LEU A 118 11.92 5.01 -8.39
C LEU A 118 11.70 4.15 -7.14
N GLN A 119 12.31 4.52 -6.02
CA GLN A 119 12.09 3.87 -4.72
C GLN A 119 10.62 3.95 -4.26
N CYS A 120 9.86 4.94 -4.71
CA CYS A 120 8.44 5.04 -4.36
C CYS A 120 7.52 4.14 -5.20
N VAL A 121 8.06 3.39 -6.17
CA VAL A 121 7.29 2.49 -7.03
C VAL A 121 7.13 1.14 -6.36
N THR A 122 5.90 0.64 -6.31
CA THR A 122 5.59 -0.68 -5.74
C THR A 122 4.64 -1.48 -6.64
N ILE A 123 4.68 -2.80 -6.52
CA ILE A 123 3.72 -3.73 -7.11
C ILE A 123 2.91 -4.28 -5.94
N LEU A 124 1.58 -4.20 -6.03
CA LEU A 124 0.69 -4.55 -4.93
C LEU A 124 -0.22 -5.70 -5.35
N ILE A 125 -0.20 -6.78 -4.59
CA ILE A 125 -1.12 -7.91 -4.76
C ILE A 125 -1.76 -8.20 -3.41
N GLY A 126 -3.01 -7.77 -3.27
CA GLY A 126 -3.82 -7.99 -2.07
C GLY A 126 -4.84 -9.10 -2.33
N VAL A 127 -5.01 -9.98 -1.35
CA VAL A 127 -6.01 -11.05 -1.36
C VAL A 127 -6.95 -10.83 -0.19
N TYR A 128 -8.26 -10.89 -0.43
CA TYR A 128 -9.29 -10.66 0.57
C TYR A 128 -10.37 -11.74 0.53
N ASP A 129 -11.11 -11.88 1.62
CA ASP A 129 -12.26 -12.77 1.69
C ASP A 129 -13.49 -12.12 1.06
N LEU A 130 -14.10 -12.77 0.08
CA LEU A 130 -15.23 -12.25 -0.70
C LEU A 130 -16.48 -12.03 0.16
N SER A 131 -16.67 -12.81 1.22
CA SER A 131 -17.87 -12.75 2.04
C SER A 131 -17.82 -11.62 3.07
N THR A 132 -16.66 -11.43 3.70
CA THR A 132 -16.45 -10.46 4.79
C THR A 132 -15.81 -9.16 4.31
N GLY A 133 -15.10 -9.20 3.18
CA GLY A 133 -14.29 -8.09 2.68
C GLY A 133 -12.96 -7.91 3.39
N VAL A 134 -12.63 -8.74 4.38
CA VAL A 134 -11.41 -8.61 5.19
C VAL A 134 -10.19 -9.07 4.38
N PRO A 135 -9.08 -8.32 4.37
CA PRO A 135 -7.86 -8.74 3.69
C PRO A 135 -7.20 -9.93 4.42
N VAL A 136 -6.73 -10.90 3.65
CA VAL A 136 -6.22 -12.21 4.11
C VAL A 136 -4.73 -12.36 3.84
N MET A 137 -4.27 -12.00 2.64
CA MET A 137 -2.86 -12.08 2.24
C MET A 137 -2.45 -10.84 1.46
N GLY A 138 -1.19 -10.44 1.57
CA GLY A 138 -0.66 -9.30 0.84
C GLY A 138 0.77 -9.53 0.42
N VAL A 139 1.11 -9.03 -0.77
CA VAL A 139 2.47 -8.94 -1.28
C VAL A 139 2.71 -7.51 -1.75
N ILE A 140 3.79 -6.90 -1.26
CA ILE A 140 4.34 -5.65 -1.78
C ILE A 140 5.72 -5.98 -2.34
N ASN A 141 5.95 -5.70 -3.62
CA ASN A 141 7.29 -5.75 -4.22
C ASN A 141 7.72 -4.34 -4.59
N GLN A 142 8.88 -3.91 -4.10
CA GLN A 142 9.53 -2.66 -4.44
C GLN A 142 10.65 -2.97 -5.46
N PRO A 143 10.44 -2.79 -6.78
CA PRO A 143 11.39 -3.25 -7.80
C PRO A 143 12.73 -2.49 -7.77
N PHE A 144 12.70 -1.25 -7.29
CA PHE A 144 13.81 -0.31 -7.29
C PHE A 144 14.21 0.06 -5.86
N ALA A 145 14.42 -0.94 -5.00
CA ALA A 145 14.77 -0.71 -3.59
C ALA A 145 16.22 -0.21 -3.43
N LEU A 146 17.16 -0.90 -4.07
CA LEU A 146 18.59 -0.60 -3.99
C LEU A 146 19.18 -0.50 -5.40
N GLN A 147 20.08 0.45 -5.62
CA GLN A 147 20.84 0.54 -6.87
C GLN A 147 22.31 0.24 -6.60
N ASP A 148 22.89 -0.70 -7.34
CA ASP A 148 24.33 -0.93 -7.32
C ASP A 148 25.04 0.26 -8.00
N PRO A 149 25.86 1.04 -7.28
CA PRO A 149 26.51 2.23 -7.84
C PRO A 149 27.53 1.90 -8.93
N LYS A 150 28.00 0.64 -9.03
CA LYS A 150 29.00 0.24 -10.03
C LYS A 150 28.37 -0.26 -11.33
N SER A 151 27.31 -1.05 -11.23
CA SER A 151 26.64 -1.65 -12.40
C SER A 151 25.39 -0.91 -12.86
N SER A 152 24.90 0.05 -12.06
CA SER A 152 23.61 0.73 -12.22
C SER A 152 22.40 -0.20 -12.25
N ARG A 153 22.58 -1.46 -11.84
CA ARG A 153 21.48 -2.44 -11.73
C ARG A 153 20.69 -2.17 -10.47
N TRP A 154 19.39 -2.41 -10.58
CA TRP A 154 18.47 -2.35 -9.46
C TRP A 154 18.30 -3.72 -8.84
N GLU A 155 18.25 -3.74 -7.51
CA GLU A 155 17.85 -4.87 -6.69
C GLU A 155 16.51 -4.51 -6.03
N GLY A 156 15.53 -5.39 -6.24
CA GLY A 156 14.20 -5.25 -5.66
C GLY A 156 14.10 -5.94 -4.31
N GLN A 157 13.13 -5.51 -3.53
CA GLN A 157 12.75 -6.15 -2.27
C GLN A 157 11.28 -6.53 -2.32
N TYR A 158 10.90 -7.58 -1.61
CA TYR A 158 9.50 -7.97 -1.48
C TYR A 158 9.16 -8.31 -0.04
N TYR A 159 7.90 -8.05 0.30
CA TYR A 159 7.34 -8.18 1.62
C TYR A 159 5.99 -8.86 1.50
N TRP A 160 5.70 -9.75 2.43
CA TRP A 160 4.44 -10.48 2.43
C TRP A 160 3.92 -10.72 3.84
N GLY A 161 2.61 -10.91 3.93
CA GLY A 161 1.91 -11.14 5.18
C GLY A 161 0.60 -11.89 4.96
N ILE A 162 0.24 -12.70 5.95
CA ILE A 162 -0.93 -13.56 5.99
C ILE A 162 -1.61 -13.35 7.35
N SER A 163 -2.89 -13.00 7.31
CA SER A 163 -3.75 -12.88 8.49
C SER A 163 -5.06 -13.63 8.22
N TYR A 164 -5.18 -14.84 8.77
CA TYR A 164 -6.34 -15.71 8.54
C TYR A 164 -6.73 -16.49 9.78
N MET A 165 -7.98 -16.35 10.23
CA MET A 165 -8.55 -17.06 11.39
C MET A 165 -7.63 -17.05 12.63
N GLY A 166 -7.06 -15.88 12.95
CA GLY A 166 -6.14 -15.70 14.08
C GLY A 166 -4.68 -16.11 13.83
N THR A 167 -4.41 -16.80 12.71
CA THR A 167 -3.04 -17.09 12.27
C THR A 167 -2.44 -15.85 11.63
N LYS A 168 -1.25 -15.45 12.11
CA LYS A 168 -0.50 -14.30 11.61
C LYS A 168 0.91 -14.74 11.24
N ILE A 169 1.27 -14.58 9.98
CA ILE A 169 2.58 -14.96 9.43
C ILE A 169 3.02 -13.87 8.47
N PHE A 170 4.29 -13.51 8.49
CA PHE A 170 4.84 -12.46 7.63
C PHE A 170 6.32 -12.71 7.34
N SER A 171 6.84 -11.97 6.35
CA SER A 171 8.20 -12.14 5.87
C SER A 171 9.25 -11.73 6.91
N THR A 172 10.39 -12.43 6.97
CA THR A 172 11.44 -12.18 7.98
C THR A 172 12.08 -10.81 7.88
N GLN A 173 12.01 -10.14 6.73
CA GLN A 173 12.51 -8.76 6.59
C GLN A 173 11.73 -7.77 7.47
N LEU A 174 10.56 -8.17 8.00
CA LEU A 174 9.72 -7.34 8.86
C LEU A 174 10.01 -7.52 10.36
N THR A 175 10.94 -8.41 10.74
CA THR A 175 11.29 -8.65 12.15
C THR A 175 12.37 -7.69 12.69
N THR A 176 12.86 -6.75 11.89
CA THR A 176 13.94 -5.83 12.27
C THR A 176 13.42 -4.41 12.49
N SER A 177 13.07 -4.05 13.74
CA SER A 177 13.11 -2.68 14.30
C SER A 177 12.42 -2.59 15.67
N ASP A 178 12.87 -3.37 16.67
CA ASP A 178 12.58 -3.05 18.08
C ASP A 178 13.68 -2.15 18.70
N ASP A 179 14.71 -1.79 17.94
CA ASP A 179 15.73 -0.81 18.35
C ASP A 179 15.38 0.57 17.78
N HIS A 180 14.32 1.20 18.28
CA HIS A 180 14.18 2.66 18.18
C HIS A 180 14.82 3.25 19.44
N ASP A 181 15.86 4.05 19.25
CA ASP A 181 16.47 4.87 20.31
C ASP A 181 15.37 5.72 20.97
N GLU A 182 15.17 5.56 22.28
CA GLU A 182 14.14 6.21 23.10
C GLU A 182 14.22 7.77 23.16
N ASP A 183 15.14 8.41 22.42
CA ASP A 183 15.71 9.71 22.83
C ASP A 183 15.26 10.97 22.06
N ASP A 184 14.23 10.93 21.19
CA ASP A 184 13.79 12.12 20.44
C ASP A 184 12.29 12.44 20.58
N SER A 185 11.80 12.58 21.82
CA SER A 185 10.41 12.94 22.09
C SER A 185 10.09 14.41 21.74
N ILE A 186 8.96 14.66 21.07
CA ILE A 186 8.38 16.01 20.92
C ILE A 186 7.55 16.31 22.17
N CYS A 187 7.96 17.30 22.95
CA CYS A 187 7.27 17.72 24.16
C CYS A 187 6.32 18.90 23.87
N HIS A 188 5.02 18.69 24.05
CA HIS A 188 4.06 19.80 24.09
C HIS A 188 3.97 20.36 25.51
N ILE A 189 3.96 21.69 25.62
CA ILE A 189 3.78 22.40 26.90
C ILE A 189 2.29 22.73 27.02
N HIS A 190 1.59 22.05 27.91
CA HIS A 190 0.24 22.43 28.31
C HIS A 190 0.27 23.19 29.63
N ARG A 191 -0.43 24.33 29.69
CA ARG A 191 -0.66 25.05 30.94
C ARG A 191 -2.08 24.82 31.37
N HIS A 192 -2.24 24.17 32.52
CA HIS A 192 -3.55 23.97 33.11
C HIS A 192 -4.18 25.35 33.43
N PRO A 193 -5.38 25.67 32.93
CA PRO A 193 -5.98 27.01 33.08
C PRO A 193 -6.18 27.45 34.54
N ASP A 194 -6.41 26.49 35.43
CA ASP A 194 -6.75 26.73 36.84
C ASP A 194 -5.58 26.57 37.83
N SER A 195 -4.62 25.67 37.56
CA SER A 195 -3.50 25.41 38.47
C SER A 195 -2.19 26.08 38.04
N GLY A 196 -2.07 26.49 36.77
CA GLY A 196 -0.83 27.02 36.21
C GLY A 196 0.30 25.99 36.10
N GLU A 197 0.03 24.73 36.39
CA GLU A 197 0.99 23.63 36.24
C GLU A 197 1.30 23.40 34.76
N ILE A 198 2.57 23.14 34.48
CA ILE A 198 3.06 22.76 33.17
C ILE A 198 2.99 21.23 33.08
N GLU A 199 2.13 20.72 32.22
CA GLU A 199 2.05 19.30 31.90
C GLU A 199 2.83 19.07 30.60
N TYR A 200 3.72 18.08 30.64
CA TYR A 200 4.51 17.66 29.48
C TYR A 200 3.81 16.47 28.84
N GLU A 201 3.16 16.71 27.71
CA GLU A 201 2.58 15.63 26.90
C GLU A 201 3.56 15.31 25.78
N CYS A 202 4.24 14.17 25.90
CA CYS A 202 5.12 13.64 24.86
C CYS A 202 4.32 12.65 24.03
N HIS A 203 3.97 13.04 22.79
CA HIS A 203 3.39 12.11 21.84
C HIS A 203 4.49 11.67 20.87
N HIS A 204 4.81 10.38 20.90
CA HIS A 204 5.84 9.79 20.06
C HIS A 204 5.18 9.13 18.85
N PHE A 205 4.93 9.88 17.79
CA PHE A 205 4.63 9.28 16.49
C PHE A 205 5.11 10.14 15.32
N SER A 206 5.36 9.48 14.21
CA SER A 206 5.75 10.03 12.92
C SER A 206 4.65 9.75 11.89
N VAL A 207 4.44 10.70 10.99
CA VAL A 207 3.37 10.61 9.99
C VAL A 207 3.97 10.75 8.61
N VAL A 208 3.59 9.86 7.68
CA VAL A 208 3.74 10.10 6.25
C VAL A 208 2.40 10.48 5.63
N THR A 209 2.41 11.43 4.70
CA THR A 209 1.23 11.80 3.92
C THR A 209 1.58 12.11 2.46
N SER A 210 0.57 12.41 1.64
CA SER A 210 0.75 12.80 0.24
C SER A 210 0.87 14.30 0.08
N THR A 211 1.64 14.74 -0.92
CA THR A 211 1.59 16.13 -1.38
C THR A 211 0.21 16.52 -1.96
N ARG A 212 -0.65 15.54 -2.28
CA ARG A 212 -2.06 15.76 -2.68
C ARG A 212 -3.00 16.04 -1.51
N GLU A 213 -2.54 15.90 -0.27
CA GLU A 213 -3.35 16.25 0.91
C GLU A 213 -3.74 17.74 0.87
N THR A 214 -4.85 18.07 1.53
CA THR A 214 -5.34 19.44 1.66
C THR A 214 -4.39 20.28 2.51
N GLU A 215 -4.21 21.56 2.17
CA GLU A 215 -3.34 22.46 2.94
C GLU A 215 -3.75 22.58 4.41
N ARG A 216 -5.06 22.51 4.70
CA ARG A 216 -5.58 22.48 6.08
C ARG A 216 -5.04 21.28 6.86
N ILE A 217 -5.16 20.07 6.32
CA ILE A 217 -4.68 18.85 7.00
C ILE A 217 -3.16 18.83 7.06
N LYS A 218 -2.45 19.27 6.01
CA LYS A 218 -0.98 19.41 6.06
C LYS A 218 -0.52 20.34 7.19
N THR A 219 -1.22 21.45 7.40
CA THR A 219 -0.90 22.41 8.46
C THR A 219 -1.12 21.78 9.84
N ILE A 220 -2.22 21.06 10.04
CA ILE A 220 -2.53 20.34 11.28
C ILE A 220 -1.47 19.25 11.55
N LEU A 221 -1.17 18.41 10.56
CA LEU A 221 -0.15 17.38 10.69
C LEU A 221 1.24 17.97 10.98
N SER A 222 1.56 19.12 10.38
CA SER A 222 2.83 19.82 10.63
C SER A 222 2.90 20.36 12.06
N ASP A 223 1.80 20.85 12.62
CA ASP A 223 1.70 21.31 14.00
C ASP A 223 1.77 20.15 15.00
N MET A 224 1.20 18.98 14.64
CA MET A 224 1.22 17.76 15.45
C MET A 224 2.60 17.09 15.46
N CYS A 225 3.27 16.98 14.30
CA CYS A 225 4.43 16.09 14.15
C CYS A 225 5.76 16.83 13.96
N GLY A 226 5.74 18.13 13.66
CA GLY A 226 6.96 18.90 13.37
C GLY A 226 7.83 18.25 12.29
N GLU A 227 9.08 17.99 12.61
CA GLU A 227 10.07 17.36 11.71
C GLU A 227 9.81 15.87 11.43
N ARG A 228 8.90 15.23 12.18
CA ARG A 228 8.46 13.83 11.98
C ARG A 228 7.31 13.71 10.98
N LEU A 229 6.91 14.81 10.33
CA LEU A 229 6.02 14.79 9.18
C LEU A 229 6.79 14.57 7.88
N HIS A 230 6.44 13.51 7.17
CA HIS A 230 7.03 13.13 5.90
C HIS A 230 6.03 13.24 4.76
N PHE A 231 6.54 13.60 3.57
CA PHE A 231 5.76 13.59 2.34
C PHE A 231 6.38 12.59 1.38
N ALA A 232 5.57 11.68 0.84
CA ALA A 232 6.04 10.68 -0.12
C ALA A 232 5.04 10.40 -1.26
N ALA A 233 5.60 10.10 -2.44
CA ALA A 233 4.86 9.55 -3.56
C ALA A 233 4.52 8.06 -3.37
N GLY A 234 3.58 7.53 -4.15
CA GLY A 234 3.16 6.12 -4.11
C GLY A 234 2.28 5.76 -2.92
N ALA A 235 1.06 5.31 -3.16
CA ALA A 235 0.14 4.93 -2.07
C ALA A 235 0.62 3.64 -1.38
N GLY A 236 1.08 2.68 -2.17
CA GLY A 236 1.72 1.46 -1.72
C GLY A 236 3.01 1.74 -0.97
N TYR A 237 3.87 2.63 -1.48
CA TYR A 237 5.12 3.00 -0.80
C TYR A 237 4.90 3.67 0.57
N LYS A 238 3.93 4.59 0.69
CA LYS A 238 3.59 5.19 2.00
C LYS A 238 3.11 4.14 3.00
N SER A 239 2.30 3.18 2.55
CA SER A 239 1.87 2.07 3.39
C SER A 239 3.04 1.14 3.75
N LEU A 240 3.98 0.93 2.82
CA LEU A 240 5.21 0.19 3.05
C LEU A 240 6.08 0.85 4.14
N CYS A 241 6.16 2.18 4.19
CA CYS A 241 6.87 2.87 5.27
C CYS A 241 6.32 2.50 6.66
N VAL A 242 4.99 2.35 6.79
CA VAL A 242 4.36 1.90 8.04
C VAL A 242 4.65 0.42 8.32
N VAL A 243 4.56 -0.43 7.30
CA VAL A 243 4.89 -1.86 7.39
C VAL A 243 6.32 -2.08 7.90
N LEU A 244 7.27 -1.29 7.41
CA LEU A 244 8.68 -1.33 7.80
C LEU A 244 8.98 -0.65 9.15
N GLY A 245 8.01 0.06 9.74
CA GLY A 245 8.23 0.85 10.95
C GLY A 245 9.15 2.07 10.74
N LEU A 246 9.25 2.57 9.51
CA LEU A 246 9.93 3.84 9.19
C LEU A 246 9.09 5.04 9.61
N VAL A 247 7.76 4.86 9.60
CA VAL A 247 6.80 5.80 10.18
C VAL A 247 5.72 5.06 10.95
N ASP A 248 5.08 5.74 11.88
CA ASP A 248 4.04 5.15 12.72
C ASP A 248 2.67 5.14 12.04
N ILE A 249 2.38 6.22 11.31
CA ILE A 249 1.09 6.47 10.68
C ILE A 249 1.28 6.90 9.23
N TYR A 250 0.50 6.31 8.32
CA TYR A 250 0.21 6.92 7.02
C TYR A 250 -1.23 7.46 7.05
N SER A 251 -1.40 8.76 6.90
CA SER A 251 -2.71 9.42 6.85
C SER A 251 -2.94 10.13 5.52
N ILE A 252 -4.14 9.96 4.95
CA ILE A 252 -4.66 10.76 3.84
C ILE A 252 -6.17 10.95 4.02
N SER A 253 -6.65 12.20 3.99
CA SER A 253 -8.05 12.53 4.26
C SER A 253 -8.96 12.46 3.02
N GLY A 254 -8.38 12.53 1.82
CA GLY A 254 -9.14 12.57 0.57
C GLY A 254 -9.28 11.21 -0.13
N ASP A 255 -10.24 11.16 -1.06
CA ASP A 255 -10.64 9.97 -1.84
C ASP A 255 -9.63 9.64 -2.98
N TYR A 256 -8.35 9.80 -2.73
CA TYR A 256 -7.28 9.69 -3.74
C TYR A 256 -6.73 8.27 -3.91
N THR A 257 -7.21 7.32 -3.10
CA THR A 257 -6.74 5.94 -3.10
C THR A 257 -7.89 4.97 -3.37
N PHE A 258 -7.56 3.77 -3.84
CA PHE A 258 -8.50 2.74 -4.23
C PHE A 258 -8.21 1.42 -3.52
N ARG A 259 -9.08 0.42 -3.71
CA ARG A 259 -8.93 -0.91 -3.10
C ARG A 259 -7.59 -1.57 -3.46
N TRP A 260 -7.12 -1.43 -4.70
CA TRP A 260 -5.83 -1.97 -5.15
C TRP A 260 -4.62 -1.30 -4.48
N ASP A 261 -4.70 -0.01 -4.13
CA ASP A 261 -3.62 0.72 -3.44
C ASP A 261 -3.39 0.25 -2.00
N SER A 262 -4.43 -0.28 -1.34
CA SER A 262 -4.41 -0.52 0.11
C SER A 262 -4.53 -2.00 0.51
N CYS A 263 -5.13 -2.87 -0.32
CA CYS A 263 -5.44 -4.24 0.07
C CYS A 263 -4.20 -5.05 0.48
N ALA A 264 -3.13 -4.98 -0.31
CA ALA A 264 -1.89 -5.70 -0.02
C ALA A 264 -1.25 -5.25 1.30
N ALA A 265 -1.09 -3.93 1.48
CA ALA A 265 -0.51 -3.38 2.69
C ALA A 265 -1.38 -3.64 3.93
N HIS A 266 -2.71 -3.58 3.79
CA HIS A 266 -3.63 -3.86 4.88
C HIS A 266 -3.49 -5.30 5.39
N ALA A 267 -3.42 -6.28 4.48
CA ALA A 267 -3.20 -7.68 4.88
C ALA A 267 -1.90 -7.87 5.67
N ILE A 268 -0.81 -7.22 5.22
CA ILE A 268 0.49 -7.26 5.91
C ILE A 268 0.37 -6.60 7.29
N LEU A 269 -0.23 -5.42 7.39
CA LEU A 269 -0.42 -4.72 8.66
C LEU A 269 -1.27 -5.52 9.66
N LEU A 270 -2.33 -6.21 9.22
CA LEU A 270 -3.11 -7.10 10.08
C LEU A 270 -2.25 -8.24 10.67
N SER A 271 -1.37 -8.81 9.86
CA SER A 271 -0.42 -9.86 10.30
C SER A 271 0.60 -9.33 11.32
N LEU A 272 0.88 -8.02 11.29
CA LEU A 272 1.75 -7.32 12.25
C LEU A 272 1.00 -6.77 13.48
N GLY A 273 -0.33 -6.92 13.54
CA GLY A 273 -1.15 -6.41 14.66
C GLY A 273 -1.77 -5.03 14.46
N GLY A 274 -1.45 -4.37 13.35
CA GLY A 274 -2.02 -3.09 12.93
C GLY A 274 -3.21 -3.25 11.98
N GLY A 275 -3.38 -2.29 11.07
CA GLY A 275 -4.38 -2.34 10.01
C GLY A 275 -4.47 -1.05 9.20
N ILE A 276 -5.52 -0.95 8.37
CA ILE A 276 -5.91 0.26 7.67
C ILE A 276 -7.38 0.55 7.95
N VAL A 277 -7.67 1.74 8.46
CA VAL A 277 -9.01 2.20 8.84
C VAL A 277 -9.44 3.37 7.98
N ASN A 278 -10.76 3.56 7.87
CA ASN A 278 -11.34 4.71 7.19
C ASN A 278 -11.14 5.98 8.03
N TRP A 279 -10.52 7.00 7.44
CA TRP A 279 -10.16 8.23 8.16
C TRP A 279 -11.39 9.00 8.65
N GLU A 280 -12.38 9.21 7.77
CA GLU A 280 -13.61 9.94 8.11
C GLU A 280 -14.46 9.22 9.16
N GLU A 281 -14.63 7.90 9.02
CA GLU A 281 -15.40 7.11 10.00
C GLU A 281 -14.73 7.07 11.37
N CYS A 282 -13.38 7.03 11.44
CA CYS A 282 -12.68 7.14 12.72
C CYS A 282 -13.02 8.43 13.46
N LEU A 283 -13.08 9.57 12.75
CA LEU A 283 -13.45 10.85 13.35
C LEU A 283 -14.90 10.87 13.82
N LYS A 284 -15.82 10.24 13.07
CA LYS A 284 -17.23 10.11 13.46
C LYS A 284 -17.37 9.29 14.74
N HIS A 285 -16.73 8.12 14.81
CA HIS A 285 -16.78 7.23 15.98
C HIS A 285 -16.27 7.95 17.24
N MET A 286 -15.12 8.63 17.15
CA MET A 286 -14.55 9.37 18.28
C MET A 286 -15.43 10.53 18.72
N LYS A 287 -16.03 11.27 17.78
CA LYS A 287 -16.95 12.36 18.11
C LYS A 287 -18.20 11.86 18.84
N ASN A 288 -18.64 10.64 18.54
CA ASN A 288 -19.77 10.00 19.20
C ASN A 288 -19.40 9.35 20.55
N GLY A 289 -18.12 9.36 20.95
CA GLY A 289 -17.63 8.69 22.15
C GLY A 289 -17.65 7.17 22.06
N GLU A 290 -17.62 6.62 20.85
CA GLU A 290 -17.61 5.17 20.61
C GLU A 290 -16.23 4.57 20.96
N THR A 291 -16.24 3.37 21.53
CA THR A 291 -15.00 2.67 21.91
C THR A 291 -14.23 2.16 20.69
N MET A 292 -12.89 2.26 20.72
CA MET A 292 -11.96 1.73 19.70
C MET A 292 -11.90 0.19 19.58
N LEU A 293 -12.87 -0.52 20.16
CA LEU A 293 -12.98 -1.98 20.08
C LEU A 293 -13.30 -2.44 18.64
N ASP A 294 -14.17 -1.70 17.95
CA ASP A 294 -14.56 -1.97 16.56
C ASP A 294 -14.08 -0.82 15.66
N LEU A 295 -12.78 -0.86 15.32
CA LEU A 295 -12.19 0.08 14.38
C LEU A 295 -12.86 -0.06 12.98
N PRO A 296 -13.14 1.05 12.27
CA PRO A 296 -13.75 1.02 10.95
C PRO A 296 -12.69 0.64 9.89
N HIS A 297 -12.26 -0.62 9.93
CA HIS A 297 -11.32 -1.18 8.98
C HIS A 297 -11.85 -1.11 7.55
N LEU A 298 -10.96 -0.83 6.58
CA LEU A 298 -11.33 -0.91 5.17
C LEU A 298 -11.72 -2.33 4.78
N VAL A 299 -12.78 -2.45 3.98
CA VAL A 299 -13.26 -3.70 3.38
C VAL A 299 -13.16 -3.64 1.86
N TYR A 300 -12.97 -4.81 1.24
CA TYR A 300 -12.55 -4.91 -0.17
C TYR A 300 -13.57 -5.57 -1.10
N ASN A 301 -14.74 -5.95 -0.58
CA ASN A 301 -15.80 -6.65 -1.31
C ASN A 301 -17.03 -5.78 -1.64
N VAL A 302 -17.08 -4.53 -1.19
CA VAL A 302 -18.21 -3.61 -1.41
C VAL A 302 -17.75 -2.39 -2.22
N ASP A 303 -18.58 -1.99 -3.19
CA ASP A 303 -18.40 -0.78 -3.97
C ASP A 303 -19.01 0.46 -3.29
N GLU A 304 -18.50 1.63 -3.65
CA GLU A 304 -19.02 2.90 -3.17
C GLU A 304 -20.36 3.20 -3.85
N ALA A 305 -21.44 3.14 -3.08
CA ALA A 305 -22.80 3.33 -3.58
C ALA A 305 -22.96 4.69 -4.29
N GLY A 306 -23.42 4.64 -5.55
CA GLY A 306 -23.67 5.83 -6.36
C GLY A 306 -22.43 6.44 -7.03
N ALA A 307 -21.26 5.82 -6.90
CA ALA A 307 -20.08 6.17 -7.71
C ALA A 307 -20.11 5.46 -9.08
N ASP A 308 -19.54 6.11 -10.09
CA ASP A 308 -19.42 5.56 -11.45
C ASP A 308 -17.98 5.22 -11.81
N GLY A 309 -17.80 4.22 -12.69
CA GLY A 309 -16.48 3.81 -13.19
C GLY A 309 -15.53 3.34 -12.08
N LEU A 310 -14.28 3.80 -12.13
CA LEU A 310 -13.22 3.43 -11.18
C LEU A 310 -13.49 3.93 -9.75
N TYR A 311 -14.24 5.03 -9.60
CA TYR A 311 -14.56 5.62 -8.30
C TYR A 311 -15.44 4.72 -7.43
N LYS A 312 -16.04 3.67 -8.00
CA LYS A 312 -16.71 2.60 -7.24
C LYS A 312 -15.79 1.88 -6.26
N TRP A 313 -14.49 1.91 -6.51
CA TRP A 313 -13.51 1.21 -5.68
C TRP A 313 -12.61 2.18 -4.92
N SER A 314 -13.00 3.45 -4.78
CA SER A 314 -12.23 4.43 -4.02
C SER A 314 -12.37 4.18 -2.51
N ASN A 315 -11.30 4.42 -1.76
CA ASN A 315 -11.32 4.49 -0.30
C ASN A 315 -11.89 5.86 0.10
N LYS A 316 -13.21 5.99 -0.05
CA LYS A 316 -13.95 7.21 0.25
C LYS A 316 -13.83 7.59 1.72
N GLY A 317 -13.62 8.88 2.00
CA GLY A 317 -13.35 9.41 3.33
C GLY A 317 -11.90 9.26 3.76
N GLY A 318 -11.00 8.82 2.87
CA GLY A 318 -9.58 8.66 3.15
C GLY A 318 -9.24 7.45 4.01
N LEU A 319 -7.97 7.33 4.39
CA LEU A 319 -7.48 6.20 5.19
C LEU A 319 -6.39 6.59 6.18
N ILE A 320 -6.25 5.76 7.21
CA ILE A 320 -5.13 5.75 8.15
C ILE A 320 -4.57 4.33 8.19
N ALA A 321 -3.31 4.16 7.81
CA ALA A 321 -2.58 2.91 7.99
C ALA A 321 -1.68 3.02 9.24
N PHE A 322 -1.67 1.98 10.07
CA PHE A 322 -0.95 1.96 11.34
C PHE A 322 -0.45 0.55 11.65
N LYS A 323 0.66 0.46 12.40
CA LYS A 323 1.18 -0.81 12.94
C LYS A 323 0.78 -1.01 14.42
N SER A 324 0.74 0.08 15.20
CA SER A 324 0.38 0.09 16.62
C SER A 324 -0.97 0.77 16.86
N LYS A 325 -1.87 0.12 17.61
CA LYS A 325 -3.16 0.71 18.00
C LYS A 325 -2.98 1.92 18.91
N GLU A 326 -1.96 1.90 19.77
CA GLU A 326 -1.63 3.02 20.65
C GLU A 326 -1.25 4.27 19.84
N HIS A 327 -0.43 4.11 18.79
CA HIS A 327 -0.07 5.22 17.91
C HIS A 327 -1.30 5.77 17.16
N LEU A 328 -2.22 4.89 16.76
CA LEU A 328 -3.49 5.31 16.14
C LEU A 328 -4.35 6.13 17.11
N GLU A 329 -4.51 5.66 18.35
CA GLU A 329 -5.32 6.32 19.38
C GLU A 329 -4.76 7.71 19.72
N ASN A 330 -3.44 7.79 19.94
CA ASN A 330 -2.75 9.06 20.17
C ASN A 330 -2.88 10.02 18.98
N PHE A 331 -2.71 9.51 17.75
CA PHE A 331 -2.87 10.29 16.53
C PHE A 331 -4.29 10.86 16.39
N LEU A 332 -5.32 10.03 16.58
CA LEU A 332 -6.72 10.43 16.44
C LEU A 332 -7.14 11.43 17.51
N SER A 333 -6.70 11.25 18.76
CA SER A 333 -6.99 12.18 19.86
C SER A 333 -6.52 13.60 19.53
N LEU A 334 -5.24 13.74 19.15
CA LEU A 334 -4.66 15.03 18.76
C LEU A 334 -5.28 15.61 17.49
N LEU A 335 -5.56 14.76 16.49
CA LEU A 335 -6.16 15.22 15.25
C LEU A 335 -7.53 15.86 15.48
N ILE A 336 -8.36 15.28 16.36
CA ILE A 336 -9.68 15.80 16.71
C ILE A 336 -9.58 17.13 17.45
N GLU A 337 -8.68 17.22 18.43
CA GLU A 337 -8.42 18.47 19.16
C GLU A 337 -8.05 19.59 18.19
N LYS A 338 -7.11 19.34 17.27
CA LYS A 338 -6.65 20.32 16.27
C LYS A 338 -7.70 20.65 15.20
N LEU A 339 -8.62 19.73 14.91
CA LEU A 339 -9.76 19.98 14.03
C LEU A 339 -10.87 20.79 14.71
N GLY A 340 -10.87 20.86 16.05
CA GLY A 340 -11.91 21.50 16.86
C GLY A 340 -13.23 20.75 16.82
N LEU A 341 -13.19 19.40 16.84
CA LEU A 341 -14.34 18.52 16.67
C LEU A 341 -14.90 17.93 17.97
#